data_AF-A0A7Y3FNY7-F1
#
_entry.id   AF-A0A7Y3FNY7-F1
#
_cell.length_a   1.000
_cell.length_b   1.000
_cell.length_c   1.000
_cell.angle_alpha   90.00
_cell.angle_beta   90.00
_cell.angle_gamma   90.00
#
_symmetry.space_group_name_H-M   'P 1'
#
loop_
_entity.id
_entity.type
_entity.pdbx_description
1 polymer ?
#
loop_
_entity_poly.entity_id
_entity_poly.type
_entity_poly.pdbx_seq_one_letter_code
_entity_poly.pdbx_strand_id
1 'polypeptide(L)'
;MMRTFGVLAVALAAAGPIVAQEAPNDLATAFDLGVLVADTNGDGVPDFVNGGLVLGPEPTLAEYAAAAEIAARLGFETMALDLPLARGTDAVVPLVVGRGGLGIAGVPSAGVDPTSLDAGEG
;
A
#
# COMPACT_ATOMS: atom_id res chain seq x y z
N MET A 1 36.69 45.01 18.49
CA MET A 1 36.69 43.92 17.48
C MET A 1 35.64 42.91 17.92
N MET A 2 34.52 42.89 17.21
CA MET A 2 33.24 42.25 17.59
C MET A 2 33.27 40.77 17.21
N ARG A 3 32.90 39.86 18.12
CA ARG A 3 32.64 38.44 17.78
C ARG A 3 31.24 38.07 18.26
N THR A 4 30.42 37.78 17.28
CA THR A 4 28.99 37.50 17.28
C THR A 4 28.64 36.26 18.13
N PHE A 5 27.61 36.39 18.98
CA PHE A 5 26.95 35.26 19.64
C PHE A 5 25.91 34.66 18.68
N GLY A 6 26.07 33.38 18.33
CA GLY A 6 25.08 32.64 17.55
C GLY A 6 23.98 32.10 18.47
N VAL A 7 22.74 32.48 18.21
CA VAL A 7 21.56 31.93 18.89
C VAL A 7 21.16 30.62 18.19
N LEU A 8 21.20 29.51 18.93
CA LEU A 8 20.67 28.23 18.49
C LEU A 8 19.17 28.19 18.82
N ALA A 9 18.31 28.30 17.80
CA ALA A 9 16.88 28.10 17.96
C ALA A 9 16.58 26.60 18.01
N VAL A 10 16.21 26.09 19.18
CA VAL A 10 15.64 24.75 19.35
C VAL A 10 14.17 24.82 18.98
N ALA A 11 13.77 24.18 17.88
CA ALA A 11 12.37 24.01 17.53
C ALA A 11 11.72 23.01 18.50
N LEU A 12 10.83 23.50 19.36
CA LEU A 12 10.02 22.69 20.24
C LEU A 12 8.90 22.06 19.41
N ALA A 13 9.05 20.79 19.03
CA ALA A 13 7.95 20.03 18.43
C ALA A 13 6.87 19.83 19.51
N ALA A 14 5.74 20.52 19.36
CA ALA A 14 4.56 20.29 20.18
C ALA A 14 4.00 18.91 19.83
N ALA A 15 4.38 17.89 20.62
CA ALA A 15 3.65 16.62 20.63
C ALA A 15 2.26 16.91 21.21
N GLY A 16 1.26 17.01 20.34
CA GLY A 16 -0.14 17.04 20.76
C GLY A 16 -0.48 15.77 21.57
N PRO A 17 -1.50 15.82 22.43
CA PRO A 17 -1.89 14.64 23.21
C PRO A 17 -2.22 13.50 22.25
N ILE A 18 -1.54 12.36 22.43
CA ILE A 18 -1.97 11.09 21.85
C ILE A 18 -3.25 10.73 22.61
N VAL A 19 -4.39 11.19 22.11
CA VAL A 19 -5.69 10.72 22.59
C VAL A 19 -5.74 9.26 22.16
N ALA A 20 -5.81 8.35 23.13
CA ALA A 20 -6.13 6.97 22.84
C ALA A 20 -7.51 6.97 22.19
N GLN A 21 -7.55 6.70 20.89
CA GLN A 21 -8.78 6.61 20.14
C GLN A 21 -9.61 5.47 20.73
N GLU A 22 -10.79 5.77 21.25
CA GLU A 22 -11.73 4.76 21.73
C GLU A 22 -12.00 3.82 20.56
N ALA A 23 -11.60 2.54 20.70
CA ALA A 23 -11.68 1.59 19.61
C ALA A 23 -13.15 1.52 19.15
N PRO A 24 -13.44 1.74 17.87
CA PRO A 24 -14.77 1.54 17.32
C PRO A 24 -15.11 0.07 17.53
N ASN A 25 -15.97 -0.20 18.52
CA ASN A 25 -16.27 -1.57 18.96
C ASN A 25 -17.21 -2.31 17.99
N ASP A 26 -17.52 -1.71 16.85
CA ASP A 26 -18.43 -2.25 15.85
C ASP A 26 -17.74 -2.31 14.48
N LEU A 27 -17.83 -3.47 13.83
CA LEU A 27 -17.33 -3.65 12.47
C LEU A 27 -18.17 -2.86 11.46
N ALA A 28 -19.42 -2.51 11.80
CA ALA A 28 -20.27 -1.70 10.94
C ALA A 28 -19.70 -0.29 10.70
N THR A 29 -18.88 0.23 11.63
CA THR A 29 -18.25 1.55 11.53
C THR A 29 -16.76 1.46 11.21
N ALA A 30 -16.25 0.27 10.86
CA ALA A 30 -14.82 0.06 10.60
C ALA A 30 -14.30 0.98 9.48
N PHE A 31 -15.11 1.27 8.47
CA PHE A 31 -14.74 2.13 7.33
C PHE A 31 -15.15 3.60 7.50
N ASP A 32 -15.66 3.99 8.66
CA ASP A 32 -15.87 5.41 8.95
C ASP A 32 -14.52 6.14 9.02
N LEU A 33 -14.49 7.39 8.55
CA LEU A 33 -13.28 8.21 8.58
C LEU A 33 -12.74 8.33 10.01
N GLY A 34 -11.43 8.08 10.13
CA GLY A 34 -10.72 8.08 11.40
C GLY A 34 -10.63 6.71 12.05
N VAL A 35 -11.41 5.70 11.63
CA VAL A 35 -11.33 4.33 12.17
C VAL A 35 -10.21 3.54 11.48
N LEU A 36 -10.55 2.71 10.49
CA LEU A 36 -9.58 1.93 9.72
C LEU A 36 -9.04 2.74 8.53
N VAL A 37 -9.79 3.74 8.08
CA VAL A 37 -9.43 4.57 6.93
C VAL A 37 -9.35 6.03 7.32
N ALA A 38 -8.46 6.77 6.66
CA ALA A 38 -8.25 8.19 6.88
C ALA A 38 -8.24 8.94 5.54
N ASP A 39 -8.66 10.19 5.61
CA ASP A 39 -8.46 11.20 4.56
C ASP A 39 -7.31 12.10 5.01
N THR A 40 -6.18 11.99 4.33
CA THR A 40 -4.95 12.73 4.66
C THR A 40 -4.82 14.04 3.89
N ASN A 41 -5.66 14.27 2.87
CA ASN A 41 -5.59 15.44 1.99
C ASN A 41 -6.76 16.43 2.20
N GLY A 42 -7.81 16.02 2.90
CA GLY A 42 -8.94 16.86 3.32
C GLY A 42 -10.05 17.03 2.28
N ASP A 43 -10.13 16.18 1.26
CA ASP A 43 -11.16 16.22 0.22
C ASP A 43 -12.45 15.43 0.57
N GLY A 44 -12.45 14.75 1.71
CA GLY A 44 -13.56 13.94 2.21
C GLY A 44 -13.59 12.52 1.66
N VAL A 45 -12.57 12.09 0.91
CA VAL A 45 -12.44 10.73 0.37
C VAL A 45 -11.27 10.02 1.06
N PRO A 46 -11.46 8.78 1.57
CA PRO A 46 -10.36 8.06 2.20
C PRO A 46 -9.22 7.72 1.23
N ASP A 47 -7.99 8.09 1.58
CA ASP A 47 -6.77 7.88 0.80
C ASP A 47 -5.68 7.11 1.57
N PHE A 48 -5.96 6.71 2.80
CA PHE A 48 -5.01 6.00 3.65
C PHE A 48 -5.69 4.94 4.54
N VAL A 49 -5.00 3.82 4.76
CA VAL A 49 -5.41 2.77 5.71
C VAL A 49 -4.66 2.96 7.03
N ASN A 50 -5.39 3.30 8.10
CA ASN A 50 -4.89 3.44 9.47
C ASN A 50 -4.89 2.09 10.21
N GLY A 51 -4.18 1.10 9.66
CA GLY A 51 -4.14 -0.25 10.19
C GLY A 51 -2.83 -0.97 9.88
N GLY A 52 -2.48 -1.94 10.72
CA GLY A 52 -1.32 -2.82 10.51
C GLY A 52 -1.71 -4.28 10.65
N LEU A 53 -1.17 -5.13 9.77
CA LEU A 53 -1.28 -6.58 9.91
C LEU A 53 -0.16 -7.09 10.82
N VAL A 54 -0.52 -7.83 11.85
CA VAL A 54 0.43 -8.43 12.78
C VAL A 54 0.56 -9.92 12.45
N LEU A 55 1.78 -10.36 12.17
CA LEU A 55 2.12 -11.76 11.93
C LEU A 55 2.98 -12.31 13.08
N GLY A 56 3.00 -13.64 13.21
CA GLY A 56 3.89 -14.31 14.16
C GLY A 56 5.38 -14.11 13.83
N PRO A 57 6.30 -14.44 14.75
CA PRO A 57 7.74 -14.30 14.52
C PRO A 57 8.27 -15.18 13.37
N GLU A 58 7.59 -16.29 13.07
CA GLU A 58 7.90 -17.21 11.96
C GLU A 58 6.60 -17.56 11.20
N PRO A 59 6.08 -16.67 10.33
CA PRO A 59 4.85 -16.93 9.59
C PRO A 59 5.05 -18.01 8.54
N THR A 60 4.05 -18.88 8.41
CA THR A 60 3.94 -19.82 7.31
C THR A 60 3.67 -19.11 5.98
N LEU A 61 3.91 -19.78 4.85
CA LEU A 61 3.57 -19.25 3.53
C LEU A 61 2.07 -18.95 3.38
N ALA A 62 1.21 -19.74 4.02
CA ALA A 62 -0.23 -19.52 4.02
C ALA A 62 -0.61 -18.23 4.75
N GLU A 63 0.06 -17.91 5.86
CA GLU A 63 -0.16 -16.66 6.60
C GLU A 63 0.35 -15.45 5.81
N TYR A 64 1.48 -15.57 5.12
CA TYR A 64 1.93 -14.52 4.20
C TYR A 64 0.94 -14.29 3.05
N ALA A 65 0.42 -15.35 2.45
CA ALA A 65 -0.59 -15.25 1.39
C ALA A 65 -1.87 -14.58 1.92
N ALA A 66 -2.37 -15.00 3.08
CA ALA A 66 -3.54 -14.41 3.71
C ALA A 66 -3.32 -12.91 4.02
N ALA A 67 -2.15 -12.55 4.53
CA ALA A 67 -1.81 -11.16 4.82
C ALA A 67 -1.76 -10.31 3.54
N ALA A 68 -1.18 -10.83 2.46
CA ALA A 68 -1.13 -10.15 1.18
C ALA A 68 -2.53 -9.89 0.60
N GLU A 69 -3.43 -10.89 0.65
CA GLU A 69 -4.82 -10.75 0.19
C GLU A 69 -5.59 -9.71 1.02
N ILE A 70 -5.43 -9.74 2.35
CA ILE A 70 -6.06 -8.73 3.24
C ILE A 70 -5.52 -7.33 2.93
N ALA A 71 -4.20 -7.19 2.80
CA ALA A 71 -3.57 -5.91 2.46
C ALA A 71 -4.05 -5.38 1.11
N ALA A 72 -4.15 -6.25 0.10
CA ALA A 72 -4.67 -5.88 -1.21
C ALA A 72 -6.13 -5.41 -1.10
N ARG A 73 -6.99 -6.13 -0.37
CA ARG A 73 -8.39 -5.75 -0.18
C ARG A 73 -8.52 -4.40 0.51
N LEU A 74 -7.81 -4.19 1.61
CA LEU A 74 -7.78 -2.92 2.33
C LEU A 74 -7.28 -1.77 1.46
N GLY A 75 -6.29 -2.02 0.60
CA GLY A 75 -5.82 -1.04 -0.38
C GLY A 75 -6.92 -0.58 -1.35
N PHE A 76 -7.80 -1.48 -1.79
CA PHE A 76 -8.94 -1.14 -2.67
C PHE A 76 -10.08 -0.39 -1.98
N GLU A 77 -10.21 -0.50 -0.65
CA GLU A 77 -11.23 0.24 0.12
C GLU A 77 -10.85 1.71 0.34
N THR A 78 -9.67 2.13 -0.12
CA THR A 78 -9.20 3.52 -0.14
C THR A 78 -8.83 3.91 -1.57
N MET A 79 -8.73 5.21 -1.87
CA MET A 79 -8.13 5.69 -3.12
C MET A 79 -6.58 5.59 -3.11
N ALA A 80 -5.98 4.83 -2.18
CA ALA A 80 -4.54 4.77 -1.97
C ALA A 80 -3.77 4.14 -3.14
N LEU A 81 -4.45 3.47 -4.07
CA LEU A 81 -3.81 2.83 -5.21
C LEU A 81 -4.55 3.16 -6.50
N ASP A 82 -3.95 4.03 -7.33
CA ASP A 82 -4.26 4.03 -8.76
C ASP A 82 -3.71 2.73 -9.34
N LEU A 83 -4.60 1.77 -9.58
CA LEU A 83 -4.22 0.47 -10.08
C LEU A 83 -3.64 0.65 -11.48
N PRO A 84 -2.42 0.17 -11.75
CA PRO A 84 -1.82 0.22 -13.09
C PRO A 84 -2.45 -0.85 -14.00
N LEU A 85 -3.79 -0.88 -14.11
CA LEU A 85 -4.55 -1.72 -15.01
C LEU A 85 -4.56 -1.09 -16.40
N ALA A 86 -3.38 -1.04 -17.03
CA ALA A 86 -3.28 -0.71 -18.44
C ALA A 86 -3.74 -1.92 -19.28
N ARG A 87 -4.69 -1.71 -20.18
CA ARG A 87 -4.95 -2.66 -21.28
C ARG A 87 -3.96 -2.36 -22.41
N GLY A 88 -2.68 -2.66 -22.20
CA GLY A 88 -1.61 -2.36 -23.15
C GLY A 88 -0.23 -2.28 -22.50
N THR A 89 0.76 -1.82 -23.28
CA THR A 89 2.18 -1.75 -22.87
C THR A 89 2.67 -0.32 -22.65
N ASP A 90 1.75 0.64 -22.57
CA ASP A 90 2.08 2.07 -22.49
C ASP A 90 2.55 2.51 -21.09
N ALA A 91 2.54 1.60 -20.11
CA ALA A 91 3.05 1.86 -18.77
C ALA A 91 4.58 2.02 -18.78
N VAL A 92 5.09 2.96 -17.98
CA VAL A 92 6.54 3.19 -17.82
C VAL A 92 7.27 1.94 -17.33
N VAL A 93 6.63 1.18 -16.44
CA VAL A 93 7.08 -0.15 -16.00
C VAL A 93 5.89 -1.10 -16.07
N PRO A 94 5.80 -2.00 -17.08
CA PRO A 94 4.67 -2.90 -17.22
C PRO A 94 4.72 -4.02 -16.17
N LEU A 95 3.66 -4.12 -15.37
CA LEU A 95 3.41 -5.28 -14.50
C LEU A 95 2.60 -6.30 -15.29
N VAL A 96 3.27 -7.35 -15.76
CA VAL A 96 2.67 -8.35 -16.64
C VAL A 96 2.12 -9.51 -15.81
N VAL A 97 0.83 -9.80 -15.97
CA VAL A 97 0.16 -10.94 -15.33
C VAL A 97 -0.34 -11.91 -16.39
N GLY A 98 -0.01 -13.20 -16.22
CA GLY A 98 -0.44 -14.29 -17.08
C GLY A 98 0.19 -14.35 -18.48
N ARG A 99 0.01 -15.50 -19.13
CA ARG A 99 0.49 -15.77 -20.50
C ARG A 99 -0.01 -14.76 -21.54
N GLY A 100 -1.28 -14.33 -21.41
CA GLY A 100 -1.88 -13.35 -22.31
C GLY A 100 -1.20 -11.97 -22.22
N GLY A 101 -0.92 -11.51 -21.00
CA GLY A 101 -0.17 -10.28 -20.77
C GLY A 101 1.26 -10.37 -21.33
N LEU A 102 1.93 -11.50 -21.10
CA LEU A 102 3.29 -11.73 -21.58
C LEU A 102 3.40 -11.69 -23.11
N GLY A 103 2.44 -12.29 -23.82
CA GLY A 103 2.37 -12.23 -25.28
C GLY A 103 2.22 -10.81 -25.84
N ILE A 104 1.44 -9.95 -25.16
CA ILE A 104 1.22 -8.55 -25.57
C ILE A 104 2.41 -7.67 -25.20
N ALA A 105 3.08 -7.95 -24.08
CA ALA A 105 4.24 -7.20 -23.60
C ALA A 105 5.45 -7.25 -24.56
N GLY A 106 5.47 -8.22 -25.48
CA GLY A 106 6.54 -8.36 -26.47
C GLY A 106 7.90 -8.61 -25.85
N VAL A 107 7.95 -9.01 -24.56
CA VAL A 107 9.17 -9.32 -23.80
C VAL A 107 9.78 -10.59 -24.39
N PRO A 108 10.87 -10.49 -25.17
CA PRO A 108 11.53 -11.64 -25.75
C PRO A 108 12.62 -12.06 -24.76
N SER A 109 12.26 -12.75 -23.67
CA SER A 109 13.26 -13.15 -22.69
C SER A 109 13.93 -14.45 -23.11
N ALA A 110 15.26 -14.43 -23.26
CA ALA A 110 16.08 -15.62 -23.20
C ALA A 110 15.81 -16.35 -21.87
N GLY A 111 15.05 -17.45 -21.92
CA GLY A 111 14.83 -18.34 -20.78
C GLY A 111 13.40 -18.45 -20.24
N VAL A 112 12.44 -17.68 -20.75
CA VAL A 112 11.01 -17.90 -20.43
C VAL A 112 10.27 -18.12 -21.73
N ASP A 113 9.89 -19.37 -22.00
CA ASP A 113 8.98 -19.70 -23.08
C ASP A 113 7.55 -19.50 -22.57
N PRO A 114 6.80 -18.49 -23.06
CA PRO A 114 5.41 -18.27 -22.62
C PRO A 114 4.50 -19.45 -22.95
N THR A 115 4.93 -20.34 -23.86
CA THR A 115 4.21 -21.56 -24.18
C THR A 115 4.48 -22.70 -23.21
N SER A 116 5.57 -22.64 -22.43
CA SER A 116 5.96 -23.65 -21.44
C SER A 116 5.29 -23.48 -20.08
N LEU A 117 4.55 -22.39 -19.85
CA LEU A 117 3.83 -22.18 -18.59
C LEU A 117 2.56 -23.03 -18.54
N ASP A 118 2.35 -23.77 -17.45
CA ASP A 118 1.11 -24.51 -17.22
C ASP A 118 -0.06 -23.57 -16.87
N ALA A 119 -1.28 -24.11 -16.89
CA ALA A 119 -2.46 -23.35 -16.49
C ALA A 119 -2.35 -22.91 -15.02
N GLY A 120 -2.23 -21.60 -14.80
CA GLY A 120 -2.11 -21.00 -13.46
C GLY A 120 -0.71 -20.56 -13.06
N GLU A 121 0.30 -20.72 -13.92
CA GLU A 121 1.69 -20.33 -13.62
C GLU A 121 2.09 -18.91 -14.08
N GLY A 122 1.15 -17.94 -14.06
CA GLY A 122 1.46 -16.55 -14.39
C GLY A 122 0.36 -15.57 -14.08
#